data_AF-A0A3D8TSX5-F1
#
_entry.id   AF-A0A3D8TSX5-F1
#
_cell.length_a   1.000
_cell.length_b   1.000
_cell.length_c   1.000
_cell.angle_alpha   90.00
_cell.angle_beta   90.00
_cell.angle_gamma   90.00
#
_symmetry.space_group_name_H-M   'P 1'
#
loop_
_entity.id
_entity.type
_entity.pdbx_description
1 polymer ?
#
loop_
_entity_poly.entity_id
_entity_poly.type
_entity_poly.pdbx_seq_one_letter_code
_entity_poly.pdbx_strand_id
1 'polypeptide(L)'
;MSEASVNGLLILVILVICALHVFGLVLLRRGDFPHQLVRIVTNRDVQNLLIGAKAAERKKAIQYLTVGITSFVLGFGAITVFANLEGFWWTFLIVVGAILISGLFEKKAEEVLGKKVKPNEAAVQILK
;
A
#
# COMPACT_ATOMS: atom_id res chain seq x y z
N MET A 1 -8.08 -32.36 4.84
CA MET A 1 -6.88 -31.56 5.21
C MET A 1 -6.88 -31.39 6.72
N SER A 2 -5.74 -31.51 7.40
CA SER A 2 -5.64 -31.24 8.83
C SER A 2 -5.65 -29.73 9.09
N GLU A 3 -6.11 -29.29 10.27
CA GLU A 3 -6.08 -27.86 10.65
C GLU A 3 -4.68 -27.25 10.52
N ALA A 4 -3.63 -28.01 10.86
CA ALA A 4 -2.25 -27.59 10.68
C ALA A 4 -1.90 -27.29 9.20
N SER A 5 -2.40 -28.10 8.26
CA SER A 5 -2.18 -27.86 6.82
C SER A 5 -2.94 -26.64 6.30
N VAL A 6 -4.13 -26.35 6.84
CA VAL A 6 -4.92 -25.16 6.47
C VAL A 6 -4.27 -23.89 7.04
N ASN A 7 -3.84 -23.92 8.30
CA ASN A 7 -3.15 -22.79 8.94
C ASN A 7 -1.80 -22.49 8.26
N GLY A 8 -1.04 -23.54 7.90
CA GLY A 8 0.21 -23.39 7.14
C GLY A 8 -0.01 -22.74 5.77
N LEU A 9 -1.06 -23.13 5.05
CA LEU A 9 -1.43 -22.51 3.77
C LEU A 9 -1.81 -21.03 3.94
N LEU A 10 -2.60 -20.70 4.97
CA LEU A 10 -2.99 -19.32 5.27
C LEU A 10 -1.77 -18.44 5.58
N ILE A 11 -0.83 -18.93 6.40
CA ILE A 11 0.42 -18.22 6.70
C ILE A 11 1.24 -17.97 5.43
N LEU A 12 1.36 -18.97 4.56
CA LEU A 12 2.08 -18.82 3.29
C LEU A 12 1.46 -17.73 2.41
N VAL A 13 0.13 -17.72 2.28
CA VAL A 13 -0.60 -16.70 1.50
C VAL A 13 -0.35 -15.30 2.06
N ILE A 14 -0.41 -15.13 3.39
CA ILE A 14 -0.12 -13.86 4.06
C ILE A 14 1.30 -13.39 3.75
N LEU A 15 2.29 -14.27 3.85
CA LEU A 15 3.69 -13.94 3.57
C LEU A 15 3.91 -13.52 2.11
N VAL A 16 3.26 -14.19 1.16
CA VAL A 16 3.33 -13.82 -0.27
C VAL A 16 2.72 -12.43 -0.50
N ILE A 17 1.56 -12.14 0.11
CA ILE A 17 0.93 -10.82 0.02
C ILE A 17 1.87 -9.75 0.60
N CYS A 18 2.46 -9.98 1.78
CA CYS A 18 3.42 -9.06 2.39
C CYS A 18 4.64 -8.83 1.50
N ALA A 19 5.19 -9.87 0.89
CA ALA A 19 6.32 -9.75 -0.03
C ALA A 19 5.98 -8.87 -1.25
N LEU A 20 4.82 -9.10 -1.89
CA LEU A 20 4.34 -8.27 -3.01
C LEU A 20 4.23 -6.79 -2.60
N HIS A 21 3.74 -6.52 -1.39
CA HIS A 21 3.61 -5.17 -0.85
C HIS A 21 4.96 -4.49 -0.64
N VAL A 22 5.95 -5.22 -0.11
CA VAL A 22 7.32 -4.72 0.04
C VAL A 22 7.97 -4.44 -1.32
N PHE A 23 7.82 -5.33 -2.30
CA PHE A 23 8.35 -5.11 -3.65
C PHE A 23 7.68 -3.92 -4.35
N GLY A 24 6.36 -3.76 -4.23
CA GLY A 24 5.65 -2.60 -4.76
C GLY A 24 6.14 -1.28 -4.13
N LEU A 25 6.47 -1.28 -2.84
CA LEU A 25 7.07 -0.13 -2.16
C LEU A 25 8.46 0.21 -2.68
N VAL A 26 9.30 -0.79 -2.97
CA VAL A 26 10.61 -0.57 -3.59
C VAL A 26 10.45 0.10 -4.95
N LEU A 27 9.50 -0.37 -5.77
CA LEU A 27 9.23 0.23 -7.08
C LEU A 27 8.67 1.65 -6.99
N LEU A 28 7.76 1.90 -6.03
CA LEU A 28 7.26 3.25 -5.73
C LEU A 28 8.40 4.23 -5.40
N ARG A 29 9.36 3.79 -4.58
CA ARG A 29 10.51 4.61 -4.20
C ARG A 29 11.50 4.85 -5.35
N ARG A 30 11.61 3.91 -6.28
CA ARG A 30 12.41 4.06 -7.51
C ARG A 30 11.75 4.99 -8.53
N GLY A 31 10.44 5.21 -8.41
CA GLY A 31 9.67 6.02 -9.34
C GLY A 31 9.09 5.24 -10.52
N ASP A 32 9.08 3.91 -10.45
CA ASP A 32 8.59 3.00 -11.49
C ASP A 32 7.06 2.85 -11.45
N PHE A 33 6.35 3.98 -11.51
CA PHE A 33 4.89 4.02 -11.35
C PHE A 33 4.08 3.17 -12.32
N PRO A 34 4.42 3.00 -13.62
CA PRO A 34 3.59 2.20 -14.53
C PRO A 34 3.66 0.69 -14.25
N HIS A 35 4.52 0.24 -13.33
CA HIS A 35 4.68 -1.17 -13.02
C HIS A 35 3.42 -1.76 -12.38
N GLN A 36 3.02 -2.96 -12.81
CA GLN A 36 1.83 -3.65 -12.30
C GLN A 36 1.87 -3.87 -10.76
N LEU A 37 3.05 -4.11 -10.18
CA LEU A 37 3.23 -4.21 -8.73
C LEU A 37 2.86 -2.93 -7.98
N VAL A 38 3.05 -1.76 -8.58
CA VAL A 38 2.60 -0.48 -7.98
C VAL A 38 1.07 -0.40 -7.97
N ARG A 39 0.38 -0.94 -8.98
CA ARG A 39 -1.09 -1.03 -9.01
C ARG A 39 -1.66 -2.00 -7.98
N ILE A 40 -0.87 -2.99 -7.57
CA ILE A 40 -1.29 -3.96 -6.56
C ILE A 40 -1.26 -3.31 -5.17
N VAL A 41 -0.34 -2.38 -4.93
CA VAL A 41 -0.08 -1.81 -3.60
C VAL A 41 -0.60 -0.37 -3.43
N THR A 42 -1.22 0.19 -4.47
CA THR A 42 -1.81 1.54 -4.48
C THR A 42 -3.08 1.57 -5.30
N ASN A 43 -4.01 2.47 -4.96
CA ASN A 43 -5.14 2.76 -5.83
C ASN A 43 -4.68 3.31 -7.20
N ARG A 44 -5.41 2.93 -8.26
CA ARG A 44 -5.25 3.42 -9.63
C ARG A 44 -5.29 4.95 -9.72
N ASP A 45 -6.13 5.61 -8.93
CA ASP A 45 -6.23 7.07 -8.93
C ASP A 45 -4.94 7.70 -8.38
N VAL A 46 -4.43 7.18 -7.26
CA VAL A 46 -3.16 7.61 -6.67
C VAL A 46 -2.00 7.35 -7.64
N GLN A 47 -1.99 6.22 -8.34
CA GLN A 47 -0.99 5.92 -9.37
C GLN A 47 -1.01 6.97 -10.50
N ASN A 48 -2.18 7.30 -11.03
CA ASN A 48 -2.31 8.29 -12.10
C ASN A 48 -1.82 9.67 -11.63
N LEU A 49 -2.17 10.04 -10.40
CA LEU A 49 -1.73 11.29 -9.80
C LEU A 49 -0.21 11.32 -9.56
N LEU A 50 0.41 10.20 -9.17
CA LEU A 50 1.86 10.09 -8.99
C LEU A 50 2.63 10.34 -10.30
N ILE A 51 2.09 9.87 -11.44
CA ILE A 51 2.70 10.06 -12.77
C ILE A 51 2.74 11.56 -13.13
N GLY A 52 1.65 12.28 -12.86
CA GLY A 52 1.52 13.72 -13.17
C GLY A 52 2.06 14.68 -12.11
N ALA A 53 2.37 14.21 -10.89
CA ALA A 53 2.75 15.07 -9.77
C ALA A 53 4.18 15.63 -9.87
N LYS A 54 4.37 16.83 -9.32
CA LYS A 54 5.70 17.46 -9.14
C LYS A 54 6.56 16.65 -8.19
N ALA A 55 7.89 16.70 -8.36
CA ALA A 55 8.84 15.90 -7.58
C ALA A 55 8.69 16.04 -6.04
N ALA A 56 8.39 17.24 -5.55
CA ALA A 56 8.19 17.50 -4.12
C ALA A 56 6.91 16.85 -3.56
N GLU A 57 5.78 16.98 -4.27
CA GLU A 57 4.50 16.38 -3.90
C GLU A 57 4.56 14.86 -4.00
N ARG A 58 5.17 14.36 -5.08
CA ARG A 58 5.43 12.94 -5.32
C ARG A 58 6.23 12.31 -4.19
N LYS A 59 7.35 12.92 -3.78
CA LYS A 59 8.18 12.42 -2.67
C LYS A 59 7.38 12.32 -1.37
N LYS A 60 6.56 13.33 -1.07
CA LYS A 60 5.73 13.35 0.13
C LYS A 60 4.60 12.31 0.08
N ALA A 61 3.97 12.13 -1.07
CA ALA A 61 2.95 11.10 -1.26
C ALA A 61 3.53 9.69 -1.14
N ILE A 62 4.71 9.43 -1.72
CA ILE A 62 5.43 8.15 -1.56
C ILE A 62 5.77 7.88 -0.09
N GLN A 63 6.11 8.90 0.69
CA GLN A 63 6.31 8.75 2.14
C GLN A 63 5.03 8.30 2.85
N TYR A 64 3.88 8.89 2.53
CA TYR A 64 2.60 8.46 3.11
C TYR A 64 2.22 7.05 2.66
N LEU A 65 2.35 6.71 1.38
CA LEU A 65 2.12 5.36 0.87
C LEU A 65 3.06 4.33 1.51
N THR A 66 4.32 4.71 1.72
CA THR A 66 5.29 3.89 2.45
C THR A 66 4.79 3.55 3.84
N VAL A 67 4.30 4.55 4.59
CA VAL A 67 3.78 4.34 5.95
C VAL A 67 2.56 3.43 5.91
N GLY A 68 1.61 3.70 5.01
CA GLY A 68 0.40 2.89 4.88
C GLY A 68 0.68 1.42 4.56
N ILE A 69 1.50 1.16 3.53
CA ILE A 69 1.92 -0.20 3.15
C ILE A 69 2.67 -0.89 4.29
N THR A 70 3.56 -0.17 4.99
CA THR A 70 4.33 -0.75 6.10
C THR A 70 3.40 -1.14 7.26
N SER A 71 2.44 -0.28 7.62
CA SER A 71 1.44 -0.59 8.64
C SER A 71 0.61 -1.81 8.25
N PHE A 72 0.19 -1.92 6.98
CA PHE A 72 -0.53 -3.08 6.47
C PHE A 72 0.30 -4.38 6.61
N VAL A 73 1.56 -4.36 6.16
CA VAL A 73 2.49 -5.52 6.26
C VAL A 73 2.71 -5.93 7.72
N LEU A 74 2.87 -4.97 8.64
CA LEU A 74 3.02 -5.27 10.07
C LEU A 74 1.74 -5.87 10.67
N GLY A 75 0.57 -5.35 10.29
CA GLY A 75 -0.71 -5.86 10.77
C GLY A 75 -0.97 -7.30 10.34
N PHE A 76 -0.80 -7.58 9.05
CA PHE A 76 -0.98 -8.92 8.51
C PHE A 76 0.14 -9.88 8.93
N GLY A 77 1.38 -9.40 9.03
CA GLY A 77 2.51 -10.17 9.55
C GLY A 77 2.31 -10.58 11.01
N ALA A 78 1.63 -9.77 11.83
CA ALA A 78 1.28 -10.13 13.20
C ALA A 78 0.43 -11.40 13.26
N ILE A 79 -0.42 -11.67 12.27
CA ILE A 79 -1.21 -12.92 12.20
C ILE A 79 -0.28 -14.13 12.26
N THR A 80 0.86 -14.10 11.56
CA THR A 80 1.81 -15.24 11.57
C THR A 80 2.48 -15.44 12.92
N VAL A 81 2.72 -14.36 13.68
CA VAL A 81 3.35 -14.39 15.00
C VAL A 81 2.37 -14.87 16.06
N PHE A 82 1.13 -14.38 15.98
CA PHE A 82 0.09 -14.66 16.98
C PHE A 82 -0.83 -15.83 16.62
N ALA A 83 -0.73 -16.42 15.42
CA ALA A 83 -1.49 -17.61 15.04
C ALA A 83 -1.30 -18.81 15.97
N ASN A 84 -0.18 -18.84 16.71
CA ASN A 84 0.13 -19.90 17.69
C ASN A 84 -0.09 -19.46 19.15
N LEU A 85 -0.58 -18.25 19.39
CA LEU A 85 -0.85 -17.71 20.72
C LEU A 85 -2.36 -17.56 20.89
N GLU A 86 -2.89 -17.79 22.10
CA GLU A 86 -4.32 -17.63 22.43
C GLU A 86 -4.88 -16.19 22.22
N GLY A 87 -4.05 -15.27 21.73
CA GLY A 87 -4.33 -13.85 21.46
C GLY A 87 -5.11 -13.57 20.17
N PHE A 88 -6.09 -14.39 19.82
CA PHE A 88 -6.94 -14.19 18.62
C PHE A 88 -7.57 -12.78 18.58
N TRP A 89 -8.08 -12.30 19.72
CA TRP A 89 -8.67 -10.96 19.84
C TRP A 89 -7.66 -9.82 19.61
N TRP A 90 -6.44 -9.96 20.11
CA TRP A 90 -5.38 -8.96 19.92
C TRP A 90 -4.91 -8.92 18.46
N THR A 91 -4.80 -10.08 17.84
CA THR A 91 -4.47 -10.20 16.41
C THR A 91 -5.51 -9.48 15.54
N PHE A 92 -6.80 -9.69 15.84
CA PHE A 92 -7.88 -9.01 15.16
C PHE A 92 -7.79 -7.48 15.31
N LEU A 93 -7.58 -6.97 16.52
CA LEU A 93 -7.43 -5.52 16.77
C LEU A 93 -6.22 -4.92 16.05
N ILE A 94 -5.10 -5.62 16.00
CA ILE A 94 -3.88 -5.19 15.29
C ILE A 94 -4.15 -5.11 13.78
N VAL A 95 -4.80 -6.11 13.20
CA VAL A 95 -5.13 -6.14 11.77
C VAL A 95 -6.09 -5.01 11.41
N VAL A 96 -7.15 -4.81 12.20
CA VAL A 96 -8.09 -3.69 11.99
C VAL A 96 -7.38 -2.35 12.08
N GLY A 97 -6.54 -2.15 13.10
CA GLY A 97 -5.75 -0.93 13.26
C GLY A 97 -4.82 -0.68 12.07
N ALA A 98 -4.15 -1.72 11.58
CA ALA A 98 -3.29 -1.64 10.40
C ALA A 98 -4.06 -1.25 9.13
N ILE A 99 -5.26 -1.80 8.91
CA ILE A 99 -6.12 -1.44 7.78
C ILE A 99 -6.54 0.03 7.86
N LEU A 100 -6.96 0.50 9.04
CA LEU A 100 -7.35 1.89 9.25
C LEU A 100 -6.20 2.86 9.01
N ILE A 101 -5.01 2.56 9.55
CA ILE A 101 -3.81 3.37 9.35
C ILE A 101 -3.43 3.39 7.87
N SER A 102 -3.44 2.22 7.21
CA SER A 102 -3.15 2.11 5.77
C SER A 102 -4.08 2.99 4.94
N GLY A 103 -5.40 2.87 5.14
CA GLY A 103 -6.39 3.66 4.43
C GLY A 103 -6.29 5.17 4.70
N LEU A 104 -5.97 5.56 5.94
CA LEU A 104 -5.76 6.98 6.29
C LEU A 104 -4.57 7.57 5.53
N PHE A 105 -3.45 6.84 5.48
CA PHE A 105 -2.25 7.31 4.80
C PHE A 105 -2.37 7.29 3.29
N GLU A 106 -3.12 6.35 2.72
CA GLU A 106 -3.46 6.35 1.30
C GLU A 106 -4.30 7.59 0.94
N LYS A 107 -5.34 7.91 1.74
CA LYS A 107 -6.10 9.16 1.57
C LYS A 107 -5.22 10.41 1.72
N LYS A 108 -4.27 10.42 2.65
CA LYS A 108 -3.31 11.52 2.79
C LYS A 108 -2.39 11.66 1.58
N ALA A 109 -1.97 10.56 0.97
CA ALA A 109 -1.21 10.59 -0.27
C ALA A 109 -2.06 11.18 -1.40
N GLU A 110 -3.31 10.74 -1.54
CA GLU A 110 -4.26 11.29 -2.51
C GLU A 110 -4.49 12.79 -2.30
N GLU A 111 -4.73 13.26 -1.07
CA GLU A 111 -4.91 14.68 -0.75
C GLU A 111 -3.69 15.53 -1.15
N VAL A 112 -2.47 15.01 -0.95
CA VAL A 112 -1.24 15.71 -1.31
C VAL A 112 -1.09 15.81 -2.82
N LEU A 113 -1.44 14.74 -3.54
CA LEU A 113 -1.32 14.69 -5.00
C LEU A 113 -2.48 15.42 -5.71
N GLY A 114 -3.69 15.37 -5.14
CA GLY A 114 -4.90 16.03 -5.63
C GLY A 114 -4.95 17.53 -5.31
N LYS A 115 -4.05 18.04 -4.45
CA LYS A 115 -4.00 19.45 -4.04
C LYS A 115 -3.64 20.46 -5.12
N LYS A 116 -3.41 20.05 -6.37
CA LYS A 116 -3.70 20.78 -7.62
C LYS A 116 -3.09 20.02 -8.80
N VAL A 117 -3.90 19.24 -9.48
CA VAL A 117 -3.88 19.29 -10.95
C VAL A 117 -5.20 19.92 -11.33
N LYS A 118 -5.21 21.25 -11.54
CA LYS A 118 -6.27 21.85 -12.35
C LYS A 118 -6.30 21.03 -13.65
N PRO A 119 -7.44 20.57 -14.14
CA PRO A 119 -7.55 19.73 -15.33
C PRO A 119 -7.18 20.47 -16.64
N ASN A 120 -6.29 21.46 -16.60
CA ASN A 120 -6.03 22.39 -17.70
C ASN A 120 -4.55 22.50 -18.10
N GLU A 121 -3.63 21.70 -17.55
CA GLU A 121 -2.22 21.71 -17.99
C GLU A 121 -1.80 20.44 -18.75
N ALA A 122 -2.46 19.29 -18.51
CA ALA A 122 -2.18 18.06 -19.26
C ALA A 122 -2.76 18.06 -20.69
N ALA A 123 -3.76 18.90 -20.97
CA ALA A 123 -4.36 19.01 -22.30
C ALA A 123 -3.56 19.88 -23.28
N VAL A 124 -2.57 20.64 -22.81
CA VAL A 124 -1.79 21.59 -23.63
C VAL A 124 -0.47 21.00 -24.14
N GLN A 125 0.04 19.93 -23.53
CA GLN A 125 1.24 19.24 -24.02
C GLN A 125 0.97 18.23 -25.15
N ILE A 126 -0.28 17.85 -25.40
CA ILE A 126 -0.65 16.91 -26.47
C ILE A 126 -0.94 17.65 -27.80
N LEU A 127 -0.95 18.99 -27.80
CA LEU A 127 -1.26 19.84 -28.96
C LEU A 127 -0.10 20.77 -29.38
N LYS A 128 1.16 20.46 -29.01
CA LYS A 128 2.36 21.13 -29.54
C LYS A 128 3.30 20.15 -30.22
#